data_AF-A0A813LRI2-F1
#
_entry.id   AF-A0A813LRI2-F1
#
_cell.length_a   1.000
_cell.length_b   1.000
_cell.length_c   1.000
_cell.angle_alpha   90.00
_cell.angle_beta   90.00
_cell.angle_gamma   90.00
#
_symmetry.space_group_name_H-M   'P 1'
#
loop_
_entity.id
_entity.type
_entity.pdbx_description
1 polymer ?
#
loop_
_entity_poly.entity_id
_entity_poly.type
_entity_poly.pdbx_seq_one_letter_code
_entity_poly.pdbx_strand_id
1 'polypeptide(L)'
;MSDNETPEKSKPRRAKSAYSFFCDEERAAASTASRARHDGKLMLAELGRELGQRWANMDAEARAKYDELAAQHKEEHEVAMREYVQATDPVAALRARYADLIPKRPLSAYFLFLQDPEQRVTAAASLKEQGLTQAAASMGSKLGQMWRELAADLKAPFVARAEATSAEYAEATRKWQDTSEFGELERCRKKRRSSRGPGERAAVGSHSAKPDETGEGKKPSSPKKGKGLPDASQLVTPPRQAPRTVRRRPLTTMDIDAKVLEEAQHLSLEGPLMELAGCQEVLEQRIYAQEAVGARLLLDALRNAGGAVDEARKRLEPVIVII
;
A
#
# COMPACT_ATOMS: atom_id res chain seq x y z
N MET A 1 35.46 14.59 26.66
CA MET A 1 35.20 13.16 26.46
C MET A 1 33.72 12.92 26.71
N SER A 2 32.93 12.96 25.64
CA SER A 2 31.63 12.32 25.60
C SER A 2 31.46 11.89 24.17
N ASP A 3 31.75 10.61 23.97
CA ASP A 3 31.47 9.86 22.78
C ASP A 3 30.02 10.13 22.34
N ASN A 4 29.85 10.60 21.10
CA ASN A 4 28.67 10.25 20.35
C ASN A 4 29.17 9.58 19.08
N GLU A 5 29.05 8.26 19.14
CA GLU A 5 29.20 7.24 18.13
C GLU A 5 29.00 7.77 16.70
N THR A 6 29.81 7.24 15.79
CA THR A 6 29.62 7.32 14.33
C THR A 6 28.13 7.42 13.99
N PRO A 7 27.67 8.46 13.27
CA PRO A 7 26.27 8.57 12.94
C PRO A 7 25.90 7.34 12.13
N GLU A 8 25.26 6.39 12.81
CA GLU A 8 24.47 5.35 12.18
C GLU A 8 23.65 6.10 11.14
N LYS A 9 23.81 5.74 9.86
CA LYS A 9 23.18 6.40 8.70
C LYS A 9 21.67 6.27 8.83
N SER A 10 21.13 7.06 9.74
CA SER A 10 19.75 7.20 10.08
C SER A 10 19.23 8.32 9.21
N LYS A 11 17.97 8.20 8.83
CA LYS A 11 17.33 9.15 7.92
C LYS A 11 17.48 10.58 8.50
N PRO A 12 17.99 11.55 7.72
CA PRO A 12 18.05 12.94 8.14
C PRO A 12 16.72 13.41 8.72
N ARG A 13 16.78 14.09 9.86
CA ARG A 13 15.59 14.67 10.49
C ARG A 13 15.05 15.78 9.61
N ARG A 14 13.72 15.91 9.53
CA ARG A 14 13.04 16.92 8.70
C ARG A 14 13.64 18.32 8.92
N ALA A 15 13.74 19.10 7.84
CA ALA A 15 14.14 20.50 7.91
C ALA A 15 13.26 21.28 8.90
N LYS A 16 13.88 22.12 9.73
CA LYS A 16 13.19 22.98 10.68
C LYS A 16 12.50 24.13 9.92
N SER A 17 11.29 24.50 10.36
CA SER A 17 10.60 25.68 9.86
C SER A 17 11.08 26.95 10.57
N ALA A 18 10.77 28.13 10.01
CA ALA A 18 11.08 29.42 10.61
C ALA A 18 10.55 29.52 12.05
N TYR A 19 9.29 29.10 12.28
CA TYR A 19 8.71 29.03 13.62
C TYR A 19 9.45 28.07 14.56
N SER A 20 10.03 26.99 14.05
CA SER A 20 10.80 26.05 14.88
C SER A 20 12.11 26.69 15.35
N PHE A 21 12.80 27.44 14.49
CA PHE A 21 13.97 28.22 14.87
C PHE A 21 13.64 29.33 15.87
N PHE A 22 12.54 30.05 15.63
CA PHE A 22 12.01 31.02 16.58
C PHE A 22 11.73 30.39 17.94
N CYS A 23 11.05 29.25 17.96
CA CYS A 23 10.78 28.53 19.20
C CYS A 23 12.07 28.06 19.88
N ASP A 24 13.09 27.65 19.14
CA ASP A 24 14.36 27.20 19.74
C ASP A 24 15.10 28.36 20.42
N GLU A 25 15.08 29.57 19.85
CA GLU A 25 15.67 30.77 20.46
C GLU A 25 14.82 31.28 21.65
N GLU A 26 13.50 31.39 21.48
CA GLU A 26 12.62 32.06 22.45
C GLU A 26 12.11 31.16 23.59
N ARG A 27 12.14 29.83 23.42
CA ARG A 27 11.60 28.89 24.43
C ARG A 27 12.31 29.00 25.77
N ALA A 28 13.60 29.34 25.81
CA ALA A 28 14.33 29.55 27.06
C ALA A 28 13.83 30.78 27.83
N ALA A 29 13.67 31.91 27.13
CA ALA A 29 13.14 33.14 27.69
C ALA A 29 11.68 32.98 28.14
N ALA A 30 10.84 32.38 27.29
CA ALA A 30 9.44 32.15 27.58
C ALA A 30 9.23 31.12 28.71
N SER A 31 10.07 30.09 28.82
CA SER A 31 10.06 29.12 29.92
C SER A 31 10.39 29.78 31.27
N THR A 32 11.37 30.70 31.27
CA THR A 32 11.74 31.46 32.47
C THR A 32 10.60 32.39 32.92
N ALA A 33 9.98 33.09 31.97
CA ALA A 33 8.82 33.93 32.25
C ALA A 33 7.59 33.13 32.72
N SER A 34 7.40 31.90 32.23
CA SER A 34 6.34 30.99 32.72
C SER A 34 6.61 30.57 34.16
N ARG A 35 7.83 30.11 34.48
CA ARG A 35 8.18 29.70 35.85
C ARG A 35 8.06 30.82 36.87
N ALA A 36 8.41 32.05 36.50
CA ALA A 36 8.26 33.22 37.38
C ALA A 36 6.80 33.52 37.74
N ARG A 37 5.86 33.24 36.82
CA ARG A 37 4.42 33.46 37.02
C ARG A 37 3.71 32.33 37.75
N HIS A 38 4.30 31.14 37.80
CA HIS A 38 3.67 29.92 38.33
C HIS A 38 4.50 29.25 39.43
N ASP A 39 5.12 30.04 40.31
CA ASP A 39 5.83 29.53 41.50
C ASP A 39 6.86 28.44 41.16
N GLY A 40 7.66 28.70 40.12
CA GLY A 40 8.69 27.78 39.63
C GLY A 40 8.18 26.64 38.73
N LYS A 41 6.86 26.48 38.57
CA LYS A 41 6.27 25.43 37.69
C LYS A 41 6.25 25.88 36.24
N LEU A 42 6.59 24.97 35.32
CA LEU A 42 6.54 25.22 33.88
C LEU A 42 5.17 24.80 33.32
N MET A 43 4.41 25.77 32.82
CA MET A 43 3.10 25.52 32.22
C MET A 43 3.22 25.40 30.69
N LEU A 44 3.41 24.18 30.18
CA LEU A 44 3.73 23.93 28.76
C LEU A 44 2.64 24.44 27.79
N ALA A 45 1.35 24.36 28.19
CA ALA A 45 0.24 24.84 27.38
C ALA A 45 0.24 26.37 27.22
N GLU A 46 0.57 27.10 28.28
CA GLU A 46 0.67 28.56 28.27
C GLU A 46 1.92 29.02 27.52
N LEU A 47 3.04 28.31 27.70
CA LEU A 47 4.26 28.51 26.93
C LEU A 47 4.00 28.41 25.43
N GLY A 48 3.27 27.38 24.99
CA GLY A 48 2.89 27.20 23.59
C GLY A 48 2.00 28.33 23.05
N ARG A 49 1.04 28.80 23.85
CA ARG A 49 0.18 29.94 23.48
C ARG A 49 0.97 31.23 23.35
N GLU A 50 1.87 31.49 24.30
CA GLU A 50 2.69 32.69 24.30
C GLU A 50 3.65 32.74 23.10
N LEU A 51 4.35 31.64 22.81
CA LEU A 51 5.21 31.54 21.64
C LEU A 51 4.42 31.71 20.33
N GLY A 52 3.23 31.10 20.24
CA GLY A 52 2.36 31.27 19.08
C GLY A 52 1.90 32.72 18.88
N GLN A 53 1.54 33.42 19.97
CA GLN A 53 1.12 34.82 19.92
C GLN A 53 2.28 35.76 19.56
N ARG A 54 3.47 35.53 20.13
CA ARG A 54 4.68 36.30 19.79
C ARG A 54 5.05 36.13 18.32
N TRP A 55 4.98 34.92 17.78
CA TRP A 55 5.22 34.66 16.36
C TRP A 55 4.19 35.36 15.46
N ALA A 56 2.90 35.31 15.82
CA ALA A 56 1.83 35.96 15.05
C ALA A 56 1.97 37.49 15.02
N ASN A 57 2.43 38.08 16.12
CA ASN A 57 2.60 39.53 16.26
C ASN A 57 3.98 40.04 15.80
N MET A 58 4.87 39.15 15.38
CA MET A 58 6.22 39.52 14.94
C MET A 58 6.14 40.30 13.62
N ASP A 59 6.97 41.34 13.50
CA ASP A 59 7.13 42.11 12.28
C ASP A 59 7.76 41.28 11.15
N ALA A 60 7.65 41.77 9.93
CA ALA A 60 8.16 41.05 8.76
C ALA A 60 9.70 41.01 8.74
N GLU A 61 10.37 42.05 9.26
CA GLU A 61 11.84 42.14 9.29
C GLU A 61 12.42 41.14 10.30
N ALA A 62 11.86 41.07 11.51
CA ALA A 62 12.26 40.06 12.50
C ALA A 62 11.93 38.63 12.03
N ARG A 63 10.83 38.42 11.30
CA ARG A 63 10.51 37.11 10.68
C ARG A 63 11.48 36.72 9.58
N ALA A 64 11.96 37.68 8.78
CA ALA A 64 12.88 37.41 7.68
C ALA A 64 14.13 36.64 8.12
N LYS A 65 14.70 36.98 9.30
CA LYS A 65 15.82 36.23 9.90
C LYS A 65 15.51 34.72 10.01
N TYR A 66 14.32 34.37 10.50
CA TYR A 66 13.93 32.98 10.69
C TYR A 66 13.56 32.28 9.38
N ASP A 67 13.02 33.02 8.41
CA ASP A 67 12.75 32.51 7.07
C ASP A 67 14.06 32.18 6.32
N GLU A 68 15.09 33.02 6.46
CA GLU A 68 16.43 32.76 5.92
C GLU A 68 17.08 31.53 6.57
N LEU A 69 17.03 31.42 7.90
CA LEU A 69 17.52 30.23 8.62
C LEU A 69 16.78 28.96 8.19
N ALA A 70 15.45 29.05 7.99
CA ALA A 70 14.66 27.94 7.49
C ALA A 70 15.02 27.55 6.05
N ALA A 71 15.30 28.52 5.19
CA ALA A 71 15.75 28.28 3.82
C ALA A 71 17.11 27.57 3.79
N GLN A 72 18.10 28.08 4.54
CA GLN A 72 19.43 27.46 4.65
C GLN A 72 19.36 26.03 5.18
N HIS A 73 18.62 25.81 6.27
CA HIS A 73 18.48 24.47 6.84
C HIS A 73 17.68 23.52 5.94
N LYS A 74 16.80 24.04 5.08
CA LYS A 74 16.13 23.23 4.06
C LYS A 74 17.14 22.73 3.03
N GLU A 75 18.06 23.59 2.57
CA GLU A 75 19.11 23.21 1.63
C GLU A 75 20.07 22.17 2.23
N GLU A 76 20.53 22.39 3.47
CA GLU A 76 21.37 21.42 4.20
C GLU A 76 20.68 20.05 4.34
N HIS A 77 19.40 20.06 4.70
CA HIS A 77 18.60 18.84 4.78
C HIS A 77 18.44 18.15 3.43
N GLU A 78 18.27 18.90 2.33
CA GLU A 78 18.21 18.34 0.98
C GLU A 78 19.54 17.71 0.56
N VAL A 79 20.69 18.31 0.91
CA VAL A 79 22.02 17.70 0.72
C VAL A 79 22.15 16.41 1.53
N ALA A 80 21.87 16.47 2.84
CA ALA A 80 21.94 15.30 3.71
C ALA A 80 20.99 14.17 3.26
N MET A 81 19.79 14.51 2.79
CA MET A 81 18.84 13.54 2.22
C MET A 81 19.35 12.92 0.92
N ARG A 82 20.00 13.70 0.05
CA ARG A 82 20.63 13.16 -1.16
C ARG A 82 21.74 12.17 -0.82
N GLU A 83 22.60 12.48 0.14
CA GLU A 83 23.66 11.57 0.62
C GLU A 83 23.09 10.30 1.27
N TYR A 84 22.07 10.46 2.11
CA TYR A 84 21.37 9.35 2.74
C TYR A 84 20.73 8.42 1.70
N VAL A 85 20.04 8.97 0.70
CA VAL A 85 19.44 8.19 -0.39
C VAL A 85 20.51 7.51 -1.23
N GLN A 86 21.62 8.18 -1.55
CA GLN A 86 22.75 7.57 -2.25
C GLN A 86 23.33 6.36 -1.50
N ALA A 87 23.42 6.44 -0.18
CA ALA A 87 23.91 5.35 0.65
C ALA A 87 22.91 4.20 0.83
N THR A 88 21.62 4.51 0.92
CA THR A 88 20.58 3.54 1.35
C THR A 88 19.82 2.94 0.16
N ASP A 89 19.49 3.75 -0.85
CA ASP A 89 18.83 3.31 -2.08
C ASP A 89 19.54 3.90 -3.31
N PRO A 90 20.66 3.27 -3.74
CA PRO A 90 21.43 3.73 -4.89
C PRO A 90 20.61 3.73 -6.19
N VAL A 91 19.53 2.93 -6.27
CA VAL A 91 18.61 2.97 -7.43
C VAL A 91 17.79 4.26 -7.43
N ALA A 92 17.30 4.70 -6.27
CA ALA A 92 16.56 5.96 -6.17
C ALA A 92 17.49 7.16 -6.46
N ALA A 93 18.73 7.11 -5.99
CA ALA A 93 19.73 8.13 -6.31
C ALA A 93 20.02 8.22 -7.82
N LEU A 94 20.21 7.08 -8.50
CA LEU A 94 20.42 7.06 -9.95
C LEU A 94 19.19 7.57 -10.71
N ARG A 95 17.97 7.23 -10.27
CA ARG A 95 16.74 7.79 -10.87
C ARG A 95 16.65 9.30 -10.73
N ALA A 96 17.07 9.85 -9.60
CA ALA A 96 17.10 11.29 -9.40
C ALA A 96 18.16 11.96 -10.30
N ARG A 97 19.32 11.33 -10.49
CA ARG A 97 20.38 11.83 -11.40
C ARG A 97 19.95 11.83 -12.86
N TYR A 98 19.23 10.80 -13.31
CA TYR A 98 18.75 10.68 -14.68
C TYR A 98 17.30 11.13 -14.85
N ALA A 99 16.77 11.94 -13.94
CA ALA A 99 15.36 12.34 -13.96
C ALA A 99 14.94 13.04 -15.26
N ASP A 100 15.86 13.79 -15.88
CA ASP A 100 15.61 14.49 -17.14
C ASP A 100 15.60 13.56 -18.35
N LEU A 101 16.28 12.41 -18.27
CA LEU A 101 16.34 11.41 -19.34
C LEU A 101 15.21 10.39 -19.25
N ILE A 102 14.66 10.16 -18.05
CA ILE A 102 13.61 9.18 -17.81
C ILE A 102 12.26 9.77 -18.29
N PRO A 103 11.63 9.19 -19.33
CA PRO A 103 10.36 9.70 -19.85
C PRO A 103 9.26 9.58 -18.78
N LYS A 104 8.42 10.62 -18.67
CA LYS A 104 7.25 10.61 -17.77
C LYS A 104 6.06 10.00 -18.50
N ARG A 105 5.30 9.19 -17.76
CA ARG A 105 4.10 8.55 -18.33
C ARG A 105 3.10 9.61 -18.81
N PRO A 106 2.54 9.44 -20.01
CA PRO A 106 1.55 10.36 -20.56
C PRO A 106 0.23 10.21 -19.79
N LEU A 107 -0.61 11.23 -19.90
CA LEU A 107 -1.94 11.22 -19.30
C LEU A 107 -2.89 10.36 -20.15
N SER A 108 -3.75 9.60 -19.47
CA SER A 108 -4.85 8.88 -20.14
C SER A 108 -5.89 9.87 -20.68
N ALA A 109 -6.68 9.43 -21.67
CA ALA A 109 -7.79 10.20 -22.25
C ALA A 109 -8.73 10.78 -21.18
N TYR A 110 -9.00 10.00 -20.12
CA TYR A 110 -9.80 10.47 -18.98
C TYR A 110 -9.13 11.62 -18.22
N PHE A 111 -7.82 11.54 -17.94
CA PHE A 111 -7.12 12.61 -17.24
C PHE A 111 -6.95 13.86 -18.10
N LEU A 112 -6.81 13.71 -19.42
CA LEU A 112 -6.86 14.83 -20.36
C LEU A 112 -8.24 15.52 -20.31
N PHE A 113 -9.33 14.74 -20.23
CA PHE A 113 -10.68 15.27 -20.04
C PHE A 113 -10.85 16.02 -18.70
N LEU A 114 -10.27 15.50 -17.60
CA LEU A 114 -10.33 16.17 -16.29
C LEU A 114 -9.61 17.52 -16.22
N GLN A 115 -8.59 17.69 -17.06
CA GLN A 115 -7.81 18.93 -17.17
C GLN A 115 -8.43 19.93 -18.14
N ASP A 116 -9.36 19.49 -18.98
CA ASP A 116 -9.97 20.34 -20.00
C ASP A 116 -10.79 21.48 -19.37
N PRO A 117 -10.50 22.75 -19.69
CA PRO A 117 -11.13 23.89 -19.04
C PRO A 117 -12.63 23.96 -19.32
N GLU A 118 -13.07 23.56 -20.52
CA GLU A 118 -14.48 23.61 -20.88
C GLU A 118 -15.28 22.61 -20.04
N GLN A 119 -14.78 21.38 -19.92
CA GLN A 119 -15.42 20.34 -19.11
C GLN A 119 -15.49 20.72 -17.65
N ARG A 120 -14.45 21.38 -17.12
CA ARG A 120 -14.44 21.88 -15.73
C ARG A 120 -15.44 23.01 -15.52
N VAL A 121 -15.60 23.92 -16.47
CA VAL A 121 -16.60 24.99 -16.40
C VAL A 121 -18.01 24.41 -16.47
N THR A 122 -18.28 23.48 -17.38
CA THR A 122 -19.57 22.79 -17.49
C THR A 122 -19.89 22.02 -16.21
N ALA A 123 -18.93 21.28 -15.66
CA ALA A 123 -19.11 20.57 -14.40
C ALA A 123 -19.39 21.55 -13.25
N ALA A 124 -18.70 22.69 -13.20
CA ALA A 124 -18.88 23.71 -12.16
C ALA A 124 -20.25 24.38 -12.24
N ALA A 125 -20.75 24.63 -13.46
CA ALA A 125 -22.11 25.13 -13.68
C ALA A 125 -23.16 24.13 -13.18
N SER A 126 -23.03 22.85 -13.54
CA SER A 126 -23.95 21.81 -13.07
C SER A 126 -23.93 21.62 -11.55
N LEU A 127 -22.77 21.74 -10.89
CA LEU A 127 -22.72 21.68 -9.42
C LEU A 127 -23.39 22.89 -8.78
N LYS A 128 -23.22 24.09 -9.36
CA LYS A 128 -23.85 25.32 -8.89
C LYS A 128 -25.38 25.24 -8.97
N GLU A 129 -25.91 24.67 -10.05
CA GLU A 129 -27.36 24.43 -10.21
C GLU A 129 -27.91 23.47 -9.15
N GLN A 130 -27.10 22.49 -8.73
CA GLN A 130 -27.46 21.53 -7.68
C GLN A 130 -27.28 22.08 -6.25
N GLY A 131 -26.90 23.35 -6.10
CA GLY A 131 -26.63 23.97 -4.81
C GLY A 131 -25.40 23.40 -4.10
N LEU A 132 -24.56 22.62 -4.81
CA LEU A 132 -23.35 22.02 -4.27
C LEU A 132 -22.16 22.96 -4.47
N THR A 133 -21.29 23.03 -3.47
CA THR A 133 -20.08 23.85 -3.54
C THR A 133 -19.06 23.24 -4.51
N GLN A 134 -18.24 24.09 -5.13
CA GLN A 134 -17.13 23.69 -6.03
C GLN A 134 -15.95 23.05 -5.27
N ALA A 135 -16.21 22.25 -4.24
CA ALA A 135 -15.17 21.48 -3.57
C ALA A 135 -14.48 20.54 -4.59
N ALA A 136 -13.17 20.33 -4.46
CA ALA A 136 -12.43 19.49 -5.39
C ALA A 136 -13.01 18.06 -5.50
N ALA A 137 -13.55 17.53 -4.40
CA ALA A 137 -14.19 16.22 -4.33
C ALA A 137 -15.53 16.15 -5.10
N SER A 138 -16.38 17.19 -5.01
CA SER A 138 -17.63 17.25 -5.78
C SER A 138 -17.33 17.46 -7.27
N MET A 139 -16.28 18.21 -7.60
CA MET A 139 -15.86 18.42 -8.99
C MET A 139 -15.35 17.16 -9.67
N GLY A 140 -14.42 16.42 -9.03
CA GLY A 140 -13.92 15.17 -9.57
C GLY A 140 -15.04 14.14 -9.80
N SER A 141 -15.99 14.07 -8.85
CA SER A 141 -17.15 13.19 -8.97
C SER A 141 -18.04 13.56 -10.16
N LYS A 142 -18.33 14.85 -10.35
CA LYS A 142 -19.14 15.32 -11.47
C LYS A 142 -18.46 15.09 -12.82
N LEU A 143 -17.18 15.41 -12.94
CA LEU A 143 -16.41 15.14 -14.17
C LEU A 143 -16.32 13.63 -14.46
N GLY A 144 -16.16 12.79 -13.44
CA GLY A 144 -16.18 11.34 -13.59
C GLY A 144 -17.54 10.80 -14.05
N GLN A 145 -18.64 11.43 -13.63
CA GLN A 145 -19.97 11.13 -14.17
C GLN A 145 -20.09 11.57 -15.63
N MET A 146 -19.71 12.82 -15.93
CA MET A 146 -19.76 13.36 -17.31
C MET A 146 -18.96 12.50 -18.27
N TRP A 147 -17.76 12.03 -17.89
CA TRP A 147 -16.98 11.12 -18.71
C TRP A 147 -17.69 9.79 -18.99
N ARG A 148 -18.37 9.20 -18.00
CA ARG A 148 -19.12 7.94 -18.21
C ARG A 148 -20.28 8.13 -19.18
N GLU A 149 -21.00 9.24 -19.07
CA GLU A 149 -22.14 9.59 -19.90
C GLU A 149 -21.76 10.13 -21.29
N LEU A 150 -20.50 10.58 -21.46
CA LEU A 150 -20.02 11.15 -22.72
C LEU A 150 -20.02 10.10 -23.84
N ALA A 151 -20.59 10.45 -24.99
CA ALA A 151 -20.61 9.60 -26.18
C ALA A 151 -19.20 9.27 -26.68
N ALA A 152 -19.06 8.13 -27.35
CA ALA A 152 -17.76 7.68 -27.89
C ALA A 152 -17.15 8.70 -28.86
N ASP A 153 -17.98 9.39 -29.65
CA ASP A 153 -17.53 10.39 -30.63
C ASP A 153 -16.92 11.63 -29.96
N LEU A 154 -17.46 12.04 -28.81
CA LEU A 154 -16.93 13.17 -28.03
C LEU A 154 -15.71 12.76 -27.19
N LYS A 155 -15.57 11.47 -26.89
CA LYS A 155 -14.35 10.90 -26.28
C LYS A 155 -13.21 10.77 -27.29
N ALA A 156 -13.52 10.57 -28.57
CA ALA A 156 -12.55 10.36 -29.64
C ALA A 156 -11.38 11.37 -29.67
N PRO A 157 -11.58 12.70 -29.56
CA PRO A 157 -10.45 13.64 -29.52
C PRO A 157 -9.54 13.45 -28.30
N PHE A 158 -10.08 13.08 -27.15
CA PHE A 158 -9.29 12.80 -25.95
C PHE A 158 -8.51 11.49 -26.07
N VAL A 159 -9.13 10.47 -26.66
CA VAL A 159 -8.47 9.18 -26.95
C VAL A 159 -7.34 9.37 -27.95
N ALA A 160 -7.58 10.09 -29.06
CA ALA A 160 -6.55 10.36 -30.06
C ALA A 160 -5.36 11.16 -29.47
N ARG A 161 -5.62 12.17 -28.63
CA ARG A 161 -4.56 12.90 -27.91
C ARG A 161 -3.78 12.01 -26.94
N ALA A 162 -4.45 11.12 -26.23
CA ALA A 162 -3.79 10.16 -25.33
C ALA A 162 -2.95 9.15 -26.11
N GLU A 163 -3.44 8.65 -27.24
CA GLU A 163 -2.70 7.75 -28.12
C GLU A 163 -1.46 8.42 -28.71
N ALA A 164 -1.57 9.66 -29.20
CA ALA A 164 -0.45 10.43 -29.73
C ALA A 164 0.66 10.64 -28.67
N THR A 165 0.28 11.12 -27.48
CA THR A 165 1.25 11.29 -26.37
C THR A 165 1.80 9.96 -25.85
N SER A 166 1.05 8.86 -25.99
CA SER A 166 1.54 7.51 -25.69
C SER A 166 2.56 6.98 -26.70
N ALA A 167 2.40 7.32 -27.98
CA ALA A 167 3.36 7.00 -29.01
C ALA A 167 4.67 7.77 -28.80
N GLU A 168 4.59 9.08 -28.52
CA GLU A 168 5.75 9.92 -28.17
C GLU A 168 6.48 9.37 -26.94
N TYR A 169 5.75 8.97 -25.90
CA TYR A 169 6.32 8.34 -24.71
C TYR A 169 6.97 6.99 -25.03
N ALA A 170 6.38 6.17 -25.89
CA ALA A 170 6.95 4.88 -26.29
C ALA A 170 8.27 5.07 -27.03
N GLU A 171 8.36 6.05 -27.93
CA GLU A 171 9.61 6.39 -28.61
C GLU A 171 10.67 6.94 -27.66
N ALA A 172 10.30 7.87 -26.77
CA ALA A 172 11.18 8.40 -25.74
C ALA A 172 11.69 7.29 -24.82
N THR A 173 10.82 6.33 -24.48
CA THR A 173 11.17 5.17 -23.65
C THR A 173 12.14 4.24 -24.37
N ARG A 174 11.96 4.04 -25.69
CA ARG A 174 12.93 3.27 -26.50
C ARG A 174 14.29 3.93 -26.50
N LYS A 175 14.35 5.25 -26.78
CA LYS A 175 15.60 6.05 -26.73
C LYS A 175 16.29 5.96 -25.37
N TRP A 176 15.52 6.01 -24.29
CA TRP A 176 16.01 5.85 -22.92
C TRP A 176 16.55 4.44 -22.64
N GLN A 177 15.89 3.39 -23.16
CA GLN A 177 16.36 2.01 -22.99
C GLN A 177 17.71 1.75 -23.70
N ASP A 178 17.97 2.47 -24.79
CA ASP A 178 19.23 2.39 -25.54
C ASP A 178 20.39 3.16 -24.86
N THR A 179 20.11 4.00 -23.86
CA THR A 179 21.14 4.80 -23.18
C THR A 179 21.93 3.96 -22.16
N SER A 180 23.23 4.28 -21.98
CA SER A 180 24.13 3.55 -21.06
C SER A 180 23.69 3.62 -19.59
N GLU A 181 23.02 4.72 -19.25
CA GLU A 181 22.47 5.14 -17.97
C GLU A 181 21.32 4.23 -17.54
N PHE A 182 20.48 3.81 -18.50
CA PHE A 182 19.45 2.80 -18.24
C PHE A 182 20.09 1.45 -17.88
N GLY A 183 21.16 1.08 -18.58
CA GLY A 183 21.94 -0.11 -18.24
C GLY A 183 22.52 -0.06 -16.83
N GLU A 184 23.02 1.10 -16.39
CA GLU A 184 23.50 1.29 -15.01
C GLU A 184 22.38 1.13 -13.98
N LEU A 185 21.22 1.73 -14.26
CA LEU A 185 20.05 1.63 -13.40
C LEU A 185 19.57 0.18 -13.25
N GLU A 186 19.51 -0.58 -14.35
CA GLU A 186 19.12 -1.99 -14.33
C GLU A 186 20.14 -2.88 -13.61
N ARG A 187 21.45 -2.63 -13.77
CA ARG A 187 22.50 -3.30 -12.98
C ARG A 187 22.31 -3.05 -11.48
N CYS A 188 22.07 -1.81 -11.09
CA CYS A 188 21.81 -1.44 -9.70
C CYS A 188 20.53 -2.09 -9.15
N ARG A 189 19.44 -2.10 -9.93
CA ARG A 189 18.18 -2.79 -9.59
C ARG A 189 18.38 -4.29 -9.42
N LYS A 190 19.15 -4.94 -10.29
CA LYS A 190 19.45 -6.37 -10.20
C LYS A 190 20.24 -6.70 -8.94
N LYS A 191 21.27 -5.90 -8.61
CA LYS A 191 22.08 -6.07 -7.39
C LYS A 191 21.23 -5.95 -6.11
N ARG A 192 20.33 -4.96 -6.05
CA ARG A 192 19.39 -4.79 -4.94
C ARG A 192 18.36 -5.93 -4.84
N ARG A 193 17.91 -6.46 -5.99
CA ARG A 193 17.00 -7.62 -6.04
C ARG A 193 17.69 -8.90 -5.56
N SER A 194 18.96 -9.09 -5.89
CA SER A 194 19.73 -10.26 -5.43
C SER A 194 20.11 -10.18 -3.95
N SER A 195 20.35 -8.98 -3.40
CA SER A 195 20.70 -8.80 -1.99
C SER A 195 19.51 -8.93 -1.04
N ARG A 196 18.27 -8.73 -1.50
CA ARG A 196 17.05 -9.02 -0.72
C ARG A 196 16.82 -10.52 -0.61
N GLY A 197 16.60 -11.06 0.59
CA GLY A 197 16.31 -12.49 0.79
C GLY A 197 14.99 -12.93 0.12
N PRO A 198 14.74 -14.24 -0.07
CA PRO A 198 13.52 -14.77 -0.69
C PRO A 198 12.21 -14.29 -0.02
N GLY A 199 12.21 -14.07 1.30
CA GLY A 199 11.06 -13.57 2.06
C GLY A 199 10.74 -12.07 1.84
N GLU A 200 11.75 -11.24 1.58
CA GLU A 200 11.57 -9.80 1.32
C GLU A 200 11.17 -9.50 -0.14
N ARG A 201 11.52 -10.40 -1.07
CA ARG A 201 11.14 -10.31 -2.50
C ARG A 201 9.62 -10.42 -2.69
N ALA A 202 8.95 -11.22 -1.87
CA ALA A 202 7.50 -11.41 -1.93
C ALA A 202 6.70 -10.22 -1.40
N ALA A 203 7.21 -9.50 -0.40
CA ALA A 203 6.52 -8.36 0.22
C ALA A 203 6.43 -7.12 -0.70
N VAL A 204 7.43 -6.89 -1.54
CA VAL A 204 7.50 -5.70 -2.42
C VAL A 204 6.79 -5.92 -3.77
N GLY A 205 6.52 -7.17 -4.16
CA GLY A 205 5.77 -7.50 -5.38
C GLY A 205 4.27 -7.15 -5.33
N SER A 206 3.74 -6.76 -4.17
CA SER A 206 2.32 -6.43 -3.99
C SER A 206 1.93 -5.04 -4.52
N HIS A 207 2.87 -4.16 -4.85
CA HIS A 207 2.59 -2.79 -5.32
C HIS A 207 3.20 -2.48 -6.69
N SER A 208 3.16 -3.45 -7.61
CA SER A 208 3.46 -3.18 -9.02
C SER A 208 2.57 -4.00 -9.95
N ALA A 209 1.74 -3.27 -10.70
CA ALA A 209 1.09 -3.65 -11.95
C ALA A 209 0.03 -4.78 -11.89
N LYS A 210 -1.22 -4.38 -11.63
CA LYS A 210 -2.33 -4.96 -12.40
C LYS A 210 -2.37 -4.22 -13.76
N PRO A 211 -2.36 -4.92 -14.90
CA PRO A 211 -2.81 -4.33 -16.15
C PRO A 211 -4.33 -4.08 -16.02
N ASP A 212 -4.75 -2.84 -16.16
CA ASP A 212 -6.15 -2.46 -16.19
C ASP A 212 -6.66 -2.65 -17.62
N GLU A 213 -7.14 -3.87 -17.92
CA GLU A 213 -8.00 -4.12 -19.08
C GLU A 213 -9.39 -3.57 -18.76
N THR A 214 -9.64 -2.32 -19.13
CA THR A 214 -11.00 -1.77 -19.28
C THR A 214 -11.22 -1.39 -20.74
N GLY A 215 -11.36 -2.43 -21.57
CA GLY A 215 -11.94 -2.34 -22.91
C GLY A 215 -13.34 -2.93 -22.91
N GLU A 216 -14.36 -2.08 -22.79
CA GLU A 216 -15.73 -2.44 -23.14
C GLU A 216 -15.81 -2.66 -24.66
N GLY A 217 -15.85 -3.94 -25.06
CA GLY A 217 -16.01 -4.36 -26.46
C GLY A 217 -16.97 -5.54 -26.54
N LYS A 218 -18.15 -5.27 -27.09
CA LYS A 218 -19.29 -6.18 -27.34
C LYS A 218 -18.88 -7.60 -27.78
N LYS A 219 -19.50 -8.61 -27.16
CA LYS A 219 -19.65 -9.96 -27.73
C LYS A 219 -20.50 -9.90 -29.01
N PRO A 220 -20.10 -10.57 -30.10
CA PRO A 220 -21.03 -11.15 -31.04
C PRO A 220 -21.07 -12.68 -30.92
N SER A 221 -22.28 -13.19 -31.07
CA SER A 221 -22.67 -14.60 -31.03
C SER A 221 -22.22 -15.41 -32.25
N SER A 222 -21.63 -16.59 -31.99
CA SER A 222 -21.72 -17.93 -32.64
C SER A 222 -21.83 -18.07 -34.18
N PRO A 223 -21.16 -19.09 -34.79
CA PRO A 223 -21.77 -20.44 -34.87
C PRO A 223 -20.81 -21.64 -34.78
N LYS A 224 -21.41 -22.80 -34.45
CA LYS A 224 -20.84 -24.15 -34.25
C LYS A 224 -20.10 -24.71 -35.49
N LYS A 225 -19.01 -25.46 -35.28
CA LYS A 225 -18.71 -26.72 -36.01
C LYS A 225 -17.58 -27.51 -35.33
N GLY A 226 -17.79 -28.82 -35.22
CA GLY A 226 -16.85 -29.75 -34.59
C GLY A 226 -15.83 -30.38 -35.55
N LYS A 227 -15.11 -31.34 -34.95
CA LYS A 227 -14.12 -32.30 -35.47
C LYS A 227 -12.65 -31.89 -35.32
N GLY A 228 -11.89 -32.81 -34.72
CA GLY A 228 -10.45 -32.95 -34.92
C GLY A 228 -9.66 -33.12 -33.63
N LEU A 229 -9.57 -34.34 -33.11
CA LEU A 229 -8.51 -34.75 -32.18
C LEU A 229 -7.18 -34.77 -32.97
N PRO A 230 -6.11 -34.08 -32.56
CA PRO A 230 -4.78 -34.34 -33.08
C PRO A 230 -4.04 -35.36 -32.20
N ASP A 231 -3.23 -36.14 -32.91
CA ASP A 231 -2.46 -37.31 -32.53
C ASP A 231 -1.48 -37.07 -31.36
N ALA A 232 -1.35 -38.09 -30.51
CA ALA A 232 -0.75 -38.05 -29.17
C ALA A 232 0.77 -38.26 -29.15
N SER A 233 1.49 -37.94 -30.24
CA SER A 233 2.86 -38.41 -30.42
C SER A 233 3.96 -37.35 -30.35
N GLN A 234 3.67 -36.03 -30.19
CA GLN A 234 4.74 -35.00 -30.12
C GLN A 234 4.51 -33.85 -29.12
N LEU A 235 4.31 -34.16 -27.84
CA LEU A 235 4.46 -33.19 -26.75
C LEU A 235 5.50 -33.67 -25.73
N VAL A 236 6.72 -33.14 -25.85
CA VAL A 236 7.69 -33.19 -24.75
C VAL A 236 7.14 -32.32 -23.62
N THR A 237 6.68 -32.96 -22.56
CA THR A 237 6.20 -32.29 -21.34
C THR A 237 7.41 -31.87 -20.50
N PRO A 238 7.56 -30.59 -20.13
CA PRO A 238 8.55 -30.18 -19.13
C PRO A 238 8.21 -30.78 -17.76
N PRO A 239 9.20 -31.04 -16.89
CA PRO A 239 8.97 -31.75 -15.63
C PRO A 239 7.96 -31.02 -14.75
N ARG A 240 6.98 -31.79 -14.27
CA ARG A 240 5.89 -31.37 -13.40
C ARG A 240 6.46 -30.65 -12.18
N GLN A 241 6.25 -29.33 -12.11
CA GLN A 241 6.55 -28.55 -10.90
C GLN A 241 5.76 -29.15 -9.74
N ALA A 242 6.43 -29.38 -8.61
CA ALA A 242 5.79 -29.85 -7.39
C ALA A 242 4.58 -28.95 -7.06
N PRO A 243 3.43 -29.52 -6.64
CA PRO A 243 2.24 -28.73 -6.38
C PRO A 243 2.57 -27.68 -5.33
N ARG A 244 2.33 -26.41 -5.69
CA ARG A 244 2.47 -25.26 -4.79
C ARG A 244 1.55 -25.54 -3.59
N THR A 245 2.12 -25.63 -2.39
CA THR A 245 1.34 -25.73 -1.16
C THR A 245 0.44 -24.50 -1.06
N VAL A 246 -0.85 -24.69 -1.33
CA VAL A 246 -1.87 -23.65 -1.15
C VAL A 246 -1.89 -23.36 0.34
N ARG A 247 -1.38 -22.19 0.76
CA ARG A 247 -1.56 -21.72 2.14
C ARG A 247 -3.06 -21.56 2.37
N ARG A 248 -3.66 -22.47 3.13
CA ARG A 248 -5.08 -22.40 3.50
C ARG A 248 -5.29 -21.19 4.42
N ARG A 249 -6.39 -20.47 4.24
CA ARG A 249 -6.85 -19.41 5.13
C ARG A 249 -7.02 -20.01 6.55
N PRO A 250 -6.62 -19.32 7.63
CA PRO A 250 -6.86 -19.82 8.99
C PRO A 250 -8.38 -19.95 9.24
N LEU A 251 -8.78 -21.04 9.88
CA LEU A 251 -10.17 -21.33 10.25
C LEU A 251 -10.68 -20.25 11.20
N THR A 252 -11.88 -19.73 10.93
CA THR A 252 -12.59 -18.78 11.80
C THR A 252 -13.85 -19.43 12.37
N THR A 253 -14.36 -18.91 13.49
CA THR A 253 -15.61 -19.42 14.11
C THR A 253 -16.81 -19.33 13.17
N MET A 254 -16.80 -18.39 12.21
CA MET A 254 -17.80 -18.25 11.15
C MET A 254 -17.83 -19.43 10.16
N ASP A 255 -16.77 -20.22 10.13
CA ASP A 255 -16.65 -21.37 9.23
C ASP A 255 -17.20 -22.66 9.86
N ILE A 256 -17.62 -22.64 11.14
CA ILE A 256 -18.19 -23.79 11.86
C ILE A 256 -19.73 -23.74 11.77
N ASP A 257 -20.38 -24.90 11.71
CA ASP A 257 -21.84 -24.99 11.77
C ASP A 257 -22.40 -24.27 13.02
N ALA A 258 -23.35 -23.36 12.79
CA ALA A 258 -23.85 -22.44 13.82
C ALA A 258 -24.44 -23.17 15.03
N LYS A 259 -25.09 -24.33 14.85
CA LYS A 259 -25.69 -25.10 15.95
C LYS A 259 -24.62 -25.77 16.81
N VAL A 260 -23.58 -26.29 16.18
CA VAL A 260 -22.44 -26.92 16.87
C VAL A 260 -21.65 -25.86 17.64
N LEU A 261 -21.47 -24.67 17.06
CA LEU A 261 -20.80 -23.57 17.72
C LEU A 261 -21.57 -23.07 18.95
N GLU A 262 -22.90 -22.92 18.85
CA GLU A 262 -23.76 -22.51 19.98
C GLU A 262 -23.72 -23.55 21.12
N GLU A 263 -23.74 -24.85 20.80
CA GLU A 263 -23.59 -25.91 21.80
C GLU A 263 -22.18 -25.91 22.44
N ALA A 264 -21.13 -25.69 21.64
CA ALA A 264 -19.77 -25.55 22.16
C ALA A 264 -19.63 -24.33 23.08
N GLN A 265 -20.30 -23.22 22.77
CA GLN A 265 -20.32 -22.01 23.61
C GLN A 265 -21.05 -22.25 24.94
N HIS A 266 -22.21 -22.91 24.92
CA HIS A 266 -22.92 -23.30 26.14
C HIS A 266 -22.10 -24.23 27.05
N LEU A 267 -21.27 -25.08 26.44
CA LEU A 267 -20.38 -25.99 27.17
C LEU A 267 -19.00 -25.38 27.49
N SER A 268 -18.73 -24.13 27.11
CA SER A 268 -17.43 -23.48 27.23
C SER A 268 -16.27 -24.25 26.54
N LEU A 269 -16.58 -24.99 25.48
CA LEU A 269 -15.66 -25.81 24.68
C LEU A 269 -15.28 -25.18 23.33
N GLU A 270 -15.67 -23.94 23.06
CA GLU A 270 -15.38 -23.24 21.79
C GLU A 270 -13.88 -23.13 21.50
N GLY A 271 -13.07 -22.73 22.49
CA GLY A 271 -11.60 -22.65 22.36
C GLY A 271 -10.98 -24.02 22.04
N PRO A 272 -11.22 -25.06 22.87
CA PRO A 272 -10.78 -26.43 22.59
C PRO A 272 -11.25 -26.98 21.24
N LEU A 273 -12.46 -26.62 20.78
CA LEU A 273 -12.99 -27.01 19.47
C LEU A 273 -12.21 -26.38 18.32
N MET A 274 -11.93 -25.08 18.40
CA MET A 274 -11.11 -24.37 17.41
C MET A 274 -9.67 -24.89 17.38
N GLU A 275 -9.10 -25.22 18.53
CA GLU A 275 -7.76 -25.78 18.64
C GLU A 275 -7.68 -27.20 18.03
N LEU A 276 -8.65 -28.06 18.37
CA LEU A 276 -8.72 -29.42 17.81
C LEU A 276 -8.98 -29.41 16.30
N ALA A 277 -9.83 -28.51 15.81
CA ALA A 277 -10.10 -28.32 14.39
C ALA A 277 -8.89 -27.79 13.59
N GLY A 278 -7.97 -27.10 14.27
CA GLY A 278 -6.72 -26.60 13.69
C GLY A 278 -5.57 -27.60 13.71
N CYS A 279 -5.72 -28.75 14.40
CA CYS A 279 -4.68 -29.76 14.51
C CYS A 279 -4.44 -30.45 13.16
N GLN A 280 -3.17 -30.57 12.78
CA GLN A 280 -2.76 -31.12 11.49
C GLN A 280 -3.18 -32.60 11.35
N GLU A 281 -3.15 -33.37 12.44
CA GLU A 281 -3.49 -34.79 12.47
C GLU A 281 -4.99 -35.03 12.18
N VAL A 282 -5.86 -34.14 12.68
CA VAL A 282 -7.32 -34.18 12.44
C VAL A 282 -7.62 -33.86 10.97
N LEU A 283 -6.91 -32.88 10.40
CA LEU A 283 -7.02 -32.54 8.98
C LEU A 283 -6.51 -33.65 8.05
N GLU A 284 -5.47 -34.38 8.46
CA GLU A 284 -4.94 -35.54 7.73
C GLU A 284 -5.94 -36.71 7.68
N GLN A 285 -6.73 -36.89 8.73
CA GLN A 285 -7.86 -37.82 8.78
C GLN A 285 -9.09 -37.34 8.00
N ARG A 286 -9.00 -36.17 7.35
CA ARG A 286 -10.06 -35.51 6.58
C ARG A 286 -11.29 -35.15 7.41
N ILE A 287 -11.12 -34.89 8.70
CA ILE A 287 -12.18 -34.37 9.56
C ILE A 287 -12.09 -32.83 9.49
N TYR A 288 -13.09 -32.21 8.87
CA TYR A 288 -13.11 -30.77 8.64
C TYR A 288 -14.22 -30.10 9.47
N ALA A 289 -13.87 -29.06 10.22
CA ALA A 289 -14.86 -28.29 11.00
C ALA A 289 -15.81 -27.44 10.13
N GLN A 290 -15.50 -27.26 8.84
CA GLN A 290 -16.40 -26.63 7.87
C GLN A 290 -17.60 -27.51 7.48
N GLU A 291 -17.50 -28.82 7.73
CA GLU A 291 -18.58 -29.76 7.47
C GLU A 291 -19.33 -30.03 8.77
N ALA A 292 -20.66 -29.98 8.74
CA ALA A 292 -21.49 -30.17 9.94
C ALA A 292 -21.22 -31.51 10.66
N VAL A 293 -20.94 -32.58 9.89
CA VAL A 293 -20.62 -33.91 10.44
C VAL A 293 -19.25 -33.89 11.14
N GLY A 294 -18.25 -33.24 10.53
CA GLY A 294 -16.91 -33.11 11.11
C GLY A 294 -16.92 -32.26 12.38
N ALA A 295 -17.58 -31.10 12.35
CA ALA A 295 -17.74 -30.23 13.51
C ALA A 295 -18.42 -30.96 14.69
N ARG A 296 -19.47 -31.74 14.42
CA ARG A 296 -20.17 -32.52 15.46
C ARG A 296 -19.28 -33.58 16.09
N LEU A 297 -18.54 -34.32 15.26
CA LEU A 297 -17.65 -35.38 15.70
C LEU A 297 -16.50 -34.85 16.58
N LEU A 298 -15.96 -33.67 16.26
CA LEU A 298 -14.96 -32.99 17.09
C LEU A 298 -15.54 -32.55 18.45
N LEU A 299 -16.76 -31.99 18.46
CA LEU A 299 -17.41 -31.58 19.69
C LEU A 299 -17.76 -32.77 20.60
N ASP A 300 -18.25 -33.87 20.03
CA ASP A 300 -18.55 -35.08 20.79
C ASP A 300 -17.27 -35.72 21.36
N ALA A 301 -16.15 -35.71 20.62
CA ALA A 301 -14.85 -36.16 21.10
C ALA A 301 -14.36 -35.32 22.28
N LEU A 302 -14.51 -33.99 22.21
CA LEU A 302 -14.17 -33.07 23.30
C LEU A 302 -15.06 -33.25 24.52
N ARG A 303 -16.37 -33.46 24.34
CA ARG A 303 -17.30 -33.74 25.44
C ARG A 303 -16.92 -35.02 26.18
N ASN A 304 -16.58 -36.07 25.43
CA ASN A 304 -16.15 -37.34 26.02
C ASN A 304 -14.78 -37.21 26.71
N ALA A 305 -13.94 -36.28 26.27
CA ALA A 305 -12.61 -35.99 26.83
C ALA A 305 -12.64 -34.95 27.96
N GLY A 306 -13.82 -34.47 28.38
CA GLY A 306 -13.93 -33.43 29.40
C GLY A 306 -13.28 -32.09 28.99
N GLY A 307 -13.20 -31.81 27.70
CA GLY A 307 -12.59 -30.60 27.14
C GLY A 307 -11.07 -30.67 26.92
N ALA A 308 -10.41 -31.79 27.21
CA ALA A 308 -9.00 -31.97 26.94
C ALA A 308 -8.74 -32.26 25.45
N VAL A 309 -8.12 -31.30 24.74
CA VAL A 309 -7.82 -31.37 23.29
C VAL A 309 -6.92 -32.56 22.97
N ASP A 310 -5.89 -32.82 23.78
CA ASP A 310 -4.95 -33.92 23.59
C ASP A 310 -5.63 -35.29 23.64
N GLU A 311 -6.56 -35.46 24.58
CA GLU A 311 -7.25 -36.72 24.80
C GLU A 311 -8.38 -36.94 23.79
N ALA A 312 -9.03 -35.86 23.34
CA ALA A 312 -9.95 -35.89 22.21
C ALA A 312 -9.22 -36.27 20.92
N ARG A 313 -8.03 -35.70 20.67
CA ARG A 313 -7.18 -36.03 19.52
C ARG A 313 -6.79 -37.50 19.47
N LYS A 314 -6.28 -38.07 20.57
CA LYS A 314 -5.92 -39.51 20.64
C LYS A 314 -7.10 -40.45 20.36
N ARG A 315 -8.32 -40.02 20.66
CA ARG A 315 -9.54 -40.82 20.40
C ARG A 315 -10.00 -40.75 18.96
N LEU A 316 -9.60 -39.70 18.23
CA LEU A 316 -9.84 -39.54 16.81
C LEU A 316 -8.78 -40.28 15.97
N GLU A 317 -7.59 -40.53 16.54
CA GLU A 317 -6.61 -41.40 15.92
C GLU A 317 -7.20 -42.78 15.60
N PRO A 318 -7.16 -43.23 14.33
CA PRO A 318 -7.50 -44.60 14.03
C PRO A 318 -6.47 -45.48 14.73
N VAL A 319 -6.93 -46.42 15.56
CA VAL A 319 -6.10 -47.52 16.06
C VAL A 319 -5.51 -48.21 14.84
N ILE A 320 -4.25 -47.93 14.53
CA ILE A 320 -3.47 -48.74 13.59
C ILE A 320 -3.35 -50.09 14.26
N VAL A 321 -4.29 -50.99 13.96
CA VAL A 321 -4.14 -52.40 14.24
C VAL A 321 -2.98 -52.84 13.36
N ILE A 322 -1.81 -53.01 13.98
CA ILE A 322 -0.67 -53.66 13.37
C ILE A 322 -1.09 -55.11 13.12
N ILE A 323 -1.40 -55.44 11.85
CA ILE A 323 -1.41 -56.81 11.32
C ILE A 323 -0.51 -56.81 10.09
#